data_AF-U1MQD8-F1
#
_entry.id   AF-U1MQD8-F1
#
_cell.length_a   1.000
_cell.length_b   1.000
_cell.length_c   1.000
_cell.angle_alpha   90.00
_cell.angle_beta   90.00
_cell.angle_gamma   90.00
#
_symmetry.space_group_name_H-M   'P 1'
#
loop_
_entity.id
_entity.type
_entity.pdbx_description
1 polymer ?
#
loop_
_entity_poly.entity_id
_entity_poly.type
_entity_poly.pdbx_seq_one_letter_code
_entity_poly.pdbx_strand_id
1 'polypeptide(L)'
;MDMKWHRRRDLEGGKELGVWLCRDDTGAVTEELYVESHEYRGDDFDTYTATPAGEWTHLGSFETPKKAFAAAREHIDSTAGSLMPE
;
A
#
# COMPACT_ATOMS: atom_id res chain seq x y z
N MET A 1 2.90 3.77 -20.72
CA MET A 1 3.35 4.40 -19.47
C MET A 1 3.52 3.27 -18.49
N ASP A 2 4.75 2.91 -18.18
CA ASP A 2 5.05 1.84 -17.22
C ASP A 2 4.86 2.41 -15.81
N MET A 3 3.93 1.83 -15.06
CA MET A 3 3.74 2.14 -13.65
C MET A 3 4.51 1.11 -12.82
N LYS A 4 5.27 1.57 -11.83
CA LYS A 4 6.09 0.69 -10.99
C LYS A 4 5.85 0.98 -9.53
N TRP A 5 5.52 -0.08 -8.79
CA TRP A 5 5.38 -0.02 -7.34
C TRP A 5 6.74 -0.24 -6.68
N HIS A 6 7.12 0.71 -5.82
CA HIS A 6 8.33 0.65 -5.02
C HIS A 6 7.96 0.57 -3.55
N ARG A 7 8.47 -0.43 -2.84
CA ARG A 7 8.33 -0.48 -1.38
C ARG A 7 9.13 0.66 -0.78
N ARG A 8 8.54 1.34 0.20
CA ARG A 8 9.21 2.34 1.02
C ARG A 8 9.44 1.76 2.41
N ARG A 9 10.57 2.12 3.00
CA ARG A 9 10.85 1.83 4.41
C ARG A 9 9.90 2.62 5.31
N ASP A 10 9.26 1.90 6.24
CA ASP A 10 8.36 2.46 7.26
C ASP A 10 9.00 3.63 8.02
N LEU A 11 8.21 4.65 8.33
CA LEU A 11 8.62 5.83 9.09
C LEU A 11 7.95 5.92 10.47
N GLU A 12 6.82 5.26 10.72
CA GLU A 12 6.01 5.45 11.94
C GLU A 12 5.95 4.21 12.84
N GLY A 13 7.12 3.72 13.25
CA GLY A 13 7.27 2.98 14.50
C GLY A 13 6.38 1.73 14.64
N GLY A 14 6.02 1.08 13.53
CA GLY A 14 5.23 -0.15 13.50
C GLY A 14 3.72 0.01 13.28
N LYS A 15 3.20 1.23 13.01
CA LYS A 15 1.79 1.40 12.60
C LYS A 15 1.56 1.01 11.14
N GLU A 16 2.42 1.49 10.26
CA GLU A 16 2.37 1.17 8.84
C GLU A 16 3.24 -0.07 8.61
N LEU A 17 2.61 -1.21 8.40
CA LEU A 17 3.31 -2.47 8.20
C LEU A 17 3.96 -2.53 6.82
N GLY A 18 3.37 -1.83 5.85
CA GLY A 18 3.91 -1.71 4.50
C GLY A 18 3.39 -0.47 3.81
N VAL A 19 4.31 0.24 3.14
CA VAL A 19 4.00 1.40 2.30
C VAL A 19 4.65 1.18 0.94
N TRP A 20 3.92 1.45 -0.13
CA TRP A 20 4.42 1.40 -1.50
C TRP A 20 4.03 2.67 -2.25
N LEU A 21 4.91 3.09 -3.17
CA LEU A 21 4.70 4.23 -4.04
C LEU A 21 4.64 3.74 -5.48
N CYS A 22 3.52 3.97 -6.15
CA CYS A 22 3.39 3.79 -7.59
C CYS A 22 4.00 5.00 -8.27
N ARG A 23 4.99 4.78 -9.13
CA ARG A 23 5.65 5.84 -9.90
C ARG A 23 5.45 5.61 -11.38
N ASP A 24 5.23 6.71 -12.11
CA ASP A 24 5.26 6.70 -13.57
C ASP A 24 6.70 6.70 -14.11
N ASP A 25 6.83 6.76 -15.43
CA ASP A 25 8.12 6.78 -16.14
C ASP A 25 8.92 8.07 -15.92
N THR A 26 8.28 9.14 -15.43
CA THR A 26 8.95 10.38 -15.01
C THR A 26 9.46 10.30 -13.57
N GLY A 27 9.06 9.27 -12.82
CA GLY A 27 9.35 9.09 -11.41
C GLY A 27 8.37 9.81 -10.47
N ALA A 28 7.31 10.42 -11.01
CA ALA A 28 6.27 11.06 -10.23
C ALA A 28 5.42 9.99 -9.53
N VAL A 29 5.08 10.22 -8.26
CA VAL A 29 4.17 9.35 -7.53
C VAL A 29 2.76 9.59 -8.03
N THR A 30 2.08 8.54 -8.47
CA THR A 30 0.71 8.58 -8.98
C THR A 30 -0.29 8.00 -7.98
N GLU A 31 0.15 7.06 -7.14
CA GLU A 31 -0.64 6.43 -6.09
C GLU A 31 0.28 5.92 -4.99
N GLU A 32 -0.22 5.94 -3.76
CA GLU A 32 0.40 5.35 -2.58
C GLU A 32 -0.49 4.21 -2.09
N LEU A 33 0.11 3.15 -1.58
CA LEU A 33 -0.58 1.97 -1.05
C LEU A 33 -0.04 1.67 0.33
N TYR A 34 -0.94 1.32 1.25
CA TYR A 34 -0.60 1.14 2.64
C TYR A 34 -1.27 -0.09 3.21
N VAL A 35 -0.57 -0.71 4.16
CA VAL A 35 -1.12 -1.69 5.09
C VAL A 35 -0.88 -1.15 6.49
N GLU A 36 -1.96 -0.88 7.23
CA GLU A 36 -1.90 -0.38 8.61
C GLU A 36 -2.34 -1.45 9.61
N SER A 37 -1.75 -1.39 10.80
CA SER A 37 -2.22 -2.08 11.98
C SER A 37 -3.06 -1.15 12.85
N HIS A 38 -4.30 -1.56 13.14
CA HIS A 38 -5.14 -0.97 14.17
C HIS A 38 -5.11 -1.79 15.47
N GLU A 39 -4.04 -2.52 15.74
CA GLU A 39 -3.91 -3.34 16.96
C GLU A 39 -4.10 -2.53 18.26
N TYR A 40 -3.89 -1.21 18.23
CA TYR A 40 -4.22 -0.30 19.34
C TYR A 40 -5.74 -0.15 19.62
N ARG A 41 -6.60 -0.65 18.73
CA ARG A 41 -8.07 -0.72 18.85
C ARG A 41 -8.62 -2.16 18.94
N GLY A 42 -7.75 -3.17 18.85
CA GLY A 42 -8.11 -4.58 19.03
C GLY A 42 -8.52 -5.32 17.75
N ASP A 43 -7.53 -5.60 16.88
CA ASP A 43 -7.46 -6.75 15.94
C ASP A 43 -7.55 -6.51 14.42
N ASP A 44 -7.87 -5.30 13.93
CA ASP A 44 -8.01 -5.10 12.47
C ASP A 44 -6.76 -4.52 11.79
N PHE A 45 -6.50 -5.02 10.58
CA PHE A 45 -5.50 -4.51 9.65
C PHE A 45 -6.22 -3.96 8.43
N ASP A 46 -5.94 -2.72 8.06
CA ASP A 46 -6.56 -2.09 6.91
C ASP A 46 -5.59 -1.97 5.74
N THR A 47 -6.14 -2.05 4.54
CA THR A 47 -5.40 -1.74 3.31
C THR A 47 -6.11 -0.62 2.58
N TYR A 48 -5.37 0.39 2.14
CA TYR A 48 -5.93 1.55 1.45
C TYR A 48 -4.95 2.12 0.44
N THR A 49 -5.47 2.81 -0.56
CA THR A 49 -4.67 3.65 -1.45
C THR A 49 -4.91 5.12 -1.18
N ALA A 50 -3.93 5.94 -1.51
CA ALA A 50 -4.05 7.39 -1.52
C ALA A 50 -3.52 7.97 -2.84
N THR A 51 -4.20 8.98 -3.40
CA THR A 51 -3.66 9.78 -4.49
C THR A 51 -2.89 10.99 -3.94
N PRO A 52 -1.94 11.57 -4.70
CA PRO A 52 -1.29 12.83 -4.31
C PRO A 52 -2.25 14.02 -4.11
N ALA A 53 -3.48 13.92 -4.63
CA ALA A 53 -4.54 14.91 -4.40
C ALA A 53 -5.20 14.76 -3.01
N GLY A 54 -4.81 13.74 -2.24
CA GLY A 54 -5.34 13.46 -0.90
C GLY A 54 -6.64 12.66 -0.92
N GLU A 55 -6.93 11.93 -2.00
CA GLU A 55 -8.09 11.04 -2.07
C GLU A 55 -7.72 9.66 -1.56
N TRP A 56 -8.52 9.12 -0.63
CA TRP A 56 -8.25 7.84 0.02
C TRP A 56 -9.31 6.82 -0.41
N THR A 57 -8.85 5.62 -0.76
CA THR A 57 -9.73 4.49 -1.09
C THR A 57 -9.44 3.33 -0.16
N HIS A 58 -10.44 2.89 0.58
CA HIS A 58 -10.34 1.71 1.43
C HIS A 58 -10.51 0.45 0.59
N LEU A 59 -9.48 -0.41 0.59
CA LEU A 59 -9.47 -1.68 -0.15
C LEU A 59 -10.04 -2.83 0.69
N GLY A 60 -10.01 -2.71 2.02
CA GLY A 60 -10.65 -3.63 2.93
C GLY A 60 -10.04 -3.67 4.32
N SER A 61 -10.77 -4.31 5.24
CA SER A 61 -10.35 -4.62 6.60
C SER A 61 -10.14 -6.12 6.76
N PHE A 62 -9.08 -6.49 7.48
CA PHE A 62 -8.61 -7.87 7.56
C PHE A 62 -8.17 -8.21 8.97
N GLU A 63 -8.53 -9.41 9.44
CA GLU A 63 -8.18 -9.90 10.78
C GLU A 63 -6.69 -10.25 10.96
N THR A 64 -5.91 -10.27 9.88
CA THR A 64 -4.49 -10.66 9.95
C THR A 64 -3.66 -9.82 9.00
N PRO A 65 -2.38 -9.55 9.34
CA PRO A 65 -1.50 -8.79 8.46
C PRO A 65 -1.32 -9.52 7.14
N LYS A 66 -1.22 -10.86 7.15
CA LYS A 66 -1.07 -11.67 5.94
C LYS A 66 -2.19 -11.42 4.93
N LYS A 67 -3.44 -11.30 5.37
CA LYS A 67 -4.59 -11.01 4.50
C LYS A 67 -4.51 -9.59 3.95
N ALA A 68 -4.15 -8.61 4.77
CA ALA A 68 -3.96 -7.22 4.32
C ALA A 68 -2.83 -7.08 3.29
N PHE A 69 -1.68 -7.73 3.53
CA PHE A 69 -0.59 -7.80 2.55
C PHE A 69 -0.97 -8.51 1.26
N ALA A 70 -1.86 -9.51 1.32
CA ALA A 70 -2.39 -10.17 0.13
C ALA A 70 -3.24 -9.19 -0.69
N ALA A 71 -4.14 -8.43 -0.06
CA ALA A 71 -4.94 -7.42 -0.74
C ALA A 71 -4.08 -6.32 -1.36
N ALA A 72 -3.04 -5.85 -0.65
CA ALA A 72 -2.06 -4.92 -1.19
C ALA A 72 -1.36 -5.49 -2.44
N ARG A 73 -0.97 -6.77 -2.38
CA ARG A 73 -0.35 -7.45 -3.51
C ARG A 73 -1.30 -7.60 -4.71
N GLU A 74 -2.54 -7.97 -4.46
CA GLU A 74 -3.58 -8.05 -5.49
C GLU A 74 -3.80 -6.69 -6.17
N HIS A 75 -3.81 -5.60 -5.40
CA HIS A 75 -3.89 -4.25 -5.95
C HIS A 75 -2.69 -3.91 -6.84
N ILE A 76 -1.49 -4.21 -6.37
CA ILE A 76 -0.25 -4.02 -7.14
C ILE A 76 -0.33 -4.78 -8.46
N ASP A 77 -0.61 -6.09 -8.42
CA ASP A 77 -0.62 -6.95 -9.60
C ASP A 77 -1.75 -6.56 -10.59
N SER A 78 -2.85 -6.00 -10.10
CA SER A 78 -3.99 -5.49 -10.90
C SER A 78 -3.71 -4.15 -11.59
N THR A 79 -2.97 -3.25 -10.92
CA THR A 79 -2.70 -1.89 -11.42
C THR A 79 -1.40 -1.80 -12.22
N ALA A 80 -0.44 -2.68 -11.97
CA ALA A 80 0.81 -2.79 -12.69
C ALA A 80 1.39 -4.20 -12.56
N GLY A 81 1.62 -4.89 -13.67
CA GLY A 81 2.05 -6.29 -13.65
C GLY A 81 3.44 -6.60 -13.06
N SER A 82 4.13 -5.68 -12.38
CA SER A 82 5.44 -5.97 -11.80
C SER A 82 5.80 -5.10 -10.58
N LEU A 83 5.76 -5.71 -9.39
CA LEU A 83 6.38 -5.17 -8.17
C LEU A 83 7.90 -5.10 -8.32
N MET A 84 8.51 -3.94 -8.05
CA MET A 84 9.96 -3.79 -8.04
C MET A 84 10.50 -3.94 -6.59
N PRO A 85 11.52 -4.79 -6.36
CA PRO A 85 12.23 -4.79 -5.09
C PRO A 85 13.02 -3.47 -4.91
N GLU A 86 13.25 -3.08 -3.65
CA GLU A 86 14.12 -1.95 -3.27
C GLU A 86 15.57 -2.12 -3.73
#